data_AF-A0A950LL09-F1
#
_entry.id   AF-A0A950LL09-F1
#
_cell.length_a   1.000
_cell.length_b   1.000
_cell.length_c   1.000
_cell.angle_alpha   90.00
_cell.angle_beta   90.00
_cell.angle_gamma   90.00
#
_symmetry.space_group_name_H-M   'P 1'
#
loop_
_entity.id
_entity.type
_entity.pdbx_description
1 polymer ?
#
loop_
_entity_poly.entity_id
_entity_poly.type
_entity_poly.pdbx_seq_one_letter_code
_entity_poly.pdbx_strand_id
1 'polypeptide(L)'
;MAAVALVLAVAGPSTVAGGATAPVPALPQVPVASGAAQWLGGQLTAGGFIPGSTPGSANLSDTVNALLALAAANVDLPLARTGLTYLEQNANAYIVVAGSDGPGQLANLILAAHALGVDPANFGGTNLVSRLLATEQTSGANTGLFGTDTQLTDQFVGTLDQGLALAALKAAGVAAPGASVSWLQQQQCPDGGWSLPDAALNACSGDPAQGAGPDTNSTALALEGLVVQGGLTHAISAGALTFLENGQNPDGGWAYDPNAPDNQQTSDPDSTSVVIQALLALGLSPDSAPFQVGGHNPAALLLSFRVASGTAEGAFYYPGETPTTGDVYTTAQAVPPLMGLSAPFGPSGSSYWLAGADGGIYGFGGAPIYGSLGNQTLNKPIVGVGPTLDGQGYWLTASDGGVFAFGNAAFLGSMGGKTLNRPVVGMAPGVEGGGYWLVASDGGIFNFGSAGFFGSRGGQALNAPIVGMAPAPDGGGYWLMASDGGVFNYGDAGFHGSMGGKTLAAPIVGIAPTPDGGGYWLV
;
A
#
# COMPACT_ATOMS: atom_id res chain seq x y z
N MET A 1 -25.94 31.01 56.54
CA MET A 1 -25.23 31.91 55.61
C MET A 1 -23.80 32.03 56.10
N ALA A 2 -22.89 31.23 55.53
CA ALA A 2 -21.48 31.25 55.85
C ALA A 2 -20.74 31.71 54.58
N ALA A 3 -20.02 32.83 54.70
CA ALA A 3 -19.29 33.46 53.62
C ALA A 3 -17.96 32.73 53.40
N VAL A 4 -17.71 32.34 52.15
CA VAL A 4 -16.46 31.75 51.66
C VAL A 4 -15.47 32.89 51.41
N ALA A 5 -14.32 32.85 52.09
CA ALA A 5 -13.20 33.75 51.86
C ALA A 5 -12.28 33.14 50.78
N LEU A 6 -12.10 33.91 49.71
CA LEU A 6 -11.28 33.60 48.54
C LEU A 6 -9.79 33.79 48.87
N VAL A 7 -8.99 32.73 48.80
CA VAL A 7 -7.53 32.80 48.88
C VAL A 7 -6.97 32.92 47.46
N LEU A 8 -6.41 34.08 47.12
CA LEU A 8 -5.61 34.26 45.91
C LEU A 8 -4.23 33.61 46.10
N ALA A 9 -3.93 32.59 45.29
CA ALA A 9 -2.57 32.09 45.12
C ALA A 9 -1.90 32.85 43.97
N VAL A 10 -0.80 33.54 44.26
CA VAL A 10 0.04 34.24 43.29
C VAL A 10 0.90 33.21 42.56
N ALA A 11 0.76 33.12 41.23
CA ALA A 11 1.60 32.27 40.39
C ALA A 11 3.03 32.83 40.32
N GLY A 12 4.01 32.06 40.76
CA GLY A 12 5.43 32.31 40.47
C GLY A 12 5.75 32.03 38.99
N PRO A 13 6.86 32.57 38.46
CA PRO A 13 7.20 32.40 37.05
C PRO A 13 7.47 30.91 36.77
N SER A 14 6.67 30.36 35.85
CA SER A 14 6.85 29.02 35.31
C SER A 14 8.24 28.90 34.71
N THR A 15 9.05 27.99 35.23
CA THR A 15 10.22 27.50 34.51
C THR A 15 9.73 26.89 33.21
N VAL A 16 10.21 27.45 32.09
CA VAL A 16 9.97 26.90 30.76
C VAL A 16 10.59 25.50 30.75
N ALA A 17 9.75 24.48 30.87
CA ALA A 17 10.12 23.13 30.50
C ALA A 17 10.50 23.19 29.03
N GLY A 18 11.74 22.77 28.70
CA GLY A 18 12.20 22.67 27.32
C GLY A 18 11.15 21.94 26.50
N GLY A 19 10.71 22.58 25.40
CA GLY A 19 9.69 22.04 24.53
C GLY A 19 10.10 20.64 24.08
N ALA A 20 9.30 19.64 24.44
CA ALA A 20 9.37 18.37 23.75
C ALA A 20 9.03 18.66 22.28
N THR A 21 10.03 18.53 21.41
CA THR A 21 9.85 18.54 19.96
C THR A 21 8.81 17.48 19.62
N ALA A 22 7.80 17.83 18.82
CA ALA A 22 6.81 16.86 18.36
C ALA A 22 7.55 15.64 17.74
N PRO A 23 7.08 14.41 17.99
CA PRO A 23 7.69 13.23 17.38
C PRO A 23 7.62 13.34 15.86
N VAL A 24 8.74 13.01 15.19
CA VAL A 24 8.83 12.98 13.74
C VAL A 24 7.81 11.96 13.20
N PRO A 25 6.94 12.31 12.23
CA PRO A 25 5.96 11.38 11.66
C PRO A 25 6.62 10.10 11.16
N ALA A 26 6.02 8.94 11.41
CA ALA A 26 6.53 7.64 10.93
C ALA A 26 5.48 6.93 10.07
N LEU A 27 5.91 6.15 9.08
CA LEU A 27 5.03 5.35 8.23
C LEU A 27 4.43 4.15 8.98
N PRO A 28 3.22 3.70 8.61
CA PRO A 28 2.36 4.28 7.57
C PRO A 28 1.58 5.51 8.07
N GLN A 29 1.18 6.37 7.13
CA GLN A 29 0.36 7.58 7.32
C GLN A 29 -1.03 7.39 6.71
N VAL A 30 -1.71 6.31 7.11
CA VAL A 30 -2.94 5.84 6.45
C VAL A 30 -4.04 6.90 6.35
N PRO A 31 -4.40 7.66 7.41
CA PRO A 31 -5.43 8.69 7.26
C PRO A 31 -5.10 9.76 6.22
N VAL A 32 -3.81 10.08 6.03
CA VAL A 32 -3.36 11.04 5.01
C VAL A 32 -3.48 10.42 3.62
N ALA A 33 -3.01 9.18 3.45
CA ALA A 33 -3.10 8.45 2.20
C ALA A 33 -4.56 8.23 1.75
N SER A 34 -5.45 7.84 2.66
CA SER A 34 -6.87 7.68 2.37
C SER A 34 -7.53 9.00 1.95
N GLY A 35 -7.19 10.12 2.59
CA GLY A 35 -7.69 11.44 2.19
C GLY A 35 -7.19 11.87 0.81
N ALA A 36 -5.92 11.61 0.50
CA ALA A 36 -5.34 11.84 -0.83
C ALA A 36 -6.00 10.98 -1.91
N ALA A 37 -6.26 9.70 -1.63
CA ALA A 37 -6.99 8.80 -2.51
C ALA A 37 -8.44 9.26 -2.73
N GLN A 38 -9.14 9.72 -1.70
CA GLN A 38 -10.48 10.30 -1.83
C GLN A 38 -10.47 11.53 -2.75
N TRP A 39 -9.46 12.39 -2.63
CA TRP A 39 -9.31 13.52 -3.54
C TRP A 39 -9.11 13.09 -5.00
N LEU A 40 -8.30 12.04 -5.25
CA LEU A 40 -8.12 11.45 -6.57
C LEU A 40 -9.43 10.87 -7.13
N GLY A 41 -10.22 10.19 -6.30
CA GLY A 41 -11.56 9.71 -6.66
C GLY A 41 -12.46 10.84 -7.14
N GLY A 42 -12.38 12.01 -6.49
CA GLY A 42 -13.07 13.24 -6.89
C GLY A 42 -12.62 13.84 -8.22
N GLN A 43 -11.45 13.46 -8.75
CA GLN A 43 -10.96 13.92 -10.07
C GLN A 43 -11.47 13.06 -11.23
N LEU A 44 -11.97 11.85 -10.95
CA LEU A 44 -12.51 10.97 -11.97
C LEU A 44 -13.89 11.45 -12.42
N THR A 45 -14.14 11.38 -13.73
CA THR A 45 -15.50 11.55 -14.26
C THR A 45 -16.39 10.38 -13.83
N ALA A 46 -17.71 10.51 -14.02
CA ALA A 46 -18.63 9.39 -13.86
C ALA A 46 -18.32 8.20 -14.79
N GLY A 47 -17.55 8.43 -15.87
CA GLY A 47 -17.04 7.38 -16.75
C GLY A 47 -15.76 6.70 -16.24
N GLY A 48 -15.24 7.11 -15.08
CA GLY A 48 -14.07 6.50 -14.43
C GLY A 48 -12.71 6.94 -14.97
N PHE A 49 -12.61 8.08 -15.67
CA PHE A 49 -11.33 8.59 -16.17
C PHE A 49 -11.06 10.02 -15.73
N ILE A 50 -9.79 10.37 -15.58
CA ILE A 50 -9.33 11.75 -15.36
C ILE A 50 -9.47 12.52 -16.68
N PRO A 51 -10.16 13.68 -16.71
CA PRO A 51 -10.29 14.49 -17.92
C PRO A 51 -8.93 14.91 -18.49
N GLY A 52 -8.77 14.80 -19.81
CA GLY A 52 -7.62 15.34 -20.53
C GLY A 52 -7.76 16.83 -20.84
N SER A 53 -6.72 17.41 -21.45
CA SER A 53 -6.68 18.84 -21.82
C SER A 53 -7.72 19.23 -22.88
N THR A 54 -8.21 18.27 -23.67
CA THR A 54 -9.29 18.48 -24.64
C THR A 54 -10.63 18.05 -24.04
N PRO A 55 -11.71 18.85 -24.14
CA PRO A 55 -13.02 18.47 -23.63
C PRO A 55 -13.48 17.10 -24.13
N GLY A 56 -13.80 16.19 -23.20
CA GLY A 56 -14.25 14.83 -23.50
C GLY A 56 -13.12 13.82 -23.79
N SER A 57 -11.85 14.24 -23.80
CA SER A 57 -10.70 13.34 -23.83
C SER A 57 -10.35 12.87 -22.41
N ALA A 58 -9.65 11.73 -22.31
CA ALA A 58 -9.12 11.22 -21.06
C ALA A 58 -7.60 11.43 -20.99
N ASN A 59 -7.08 11.80 -19.82
CA ASN A 59 -5.68 11.61 -19.49
C ASN A 59 -5.50 10.17 -18.98
N LEU A 60 -5.10 9.27 -19.88
CA LEU A 60 -5.00 7.84 -19.56
C LEU A 60 -3.88 7.54 -18.56
N SER A 61 -2.79 8.32 -18.57
CA SER A 61 -1.69 8.15 -17.62
C SER A 61 -2.14 8.49 -16.20
N ASP A 62 -2.73 9.67 -16.01
CA ASP A 62 -3.27 10.08 -14.71
C ASP A 62 -4.39 9.15 -14.26
N THR A 63 -5.21 8.67 -15.21
CA THR A 63 -6.26 7.68 -14.89
C THR A 63 -5.65 6.42 -14.29
N VAL A 64 -4.69 5.77 -14.97
CA VAL A 64 -4.08 4.53 -14.46
C VAL A 64 -3.42 4.73 -13.10
N ASN A 65 -2.69 5.83 -12.90
CA ASN A 65 -2.05 6.14 -11.62
C ASN A 65 -3.08 6.41 -10.51
N ALA A 66 -4.14 7.17 -10.79
CA ALA A 66 -5.21 7.41 -9.83
C ALA A 66 -5.91 6.10 -9.42
N LEU A 67 -6.14 5.19 -10.37
CA LEU A 67 -6.74 3.88 -10.08
C LEU A 67 -5.83 3.01 -9.19
N LEU A 68 -4.52 3.02 -9.42
CA LEU A 68 -3.53 2.36 -8.57
C LEU A 68 -3.55 2.91 -7.15
N ALA A 69 -3.61 4.23 -6.98
CA ALA A 69 -3.67 4.87 -5.68
C ALA A 69 -4.97 4.56 -4.92
N LEU A 70 -6.12 4.58 -5.62
CA LEU A 70 -7.41 4.17 -5.05
C LEU A 70 -7.38 2.71 -4.58
N ALA A 71 -6.77 1.82 -5.38
CA ALA A 71 -6.59 0.42 -5.01
C ALA A 71 -5.65 0.25 -3.80
N ALA A 72 -4.54 0.99 -3.75
CA ALA A 72 -3.58 0.97 -2.64
C ALA A 72 -4.22 1.39 -1.30
N ALA A 73 -5.07 2.43 -1.33
CA ALA A 73 -5.75 2.94 -0.15
C ALA A 73 -7.08 2.22 0.18
N ASN A 74 -7.53 1.30 -0.68
CA ASN A 74 -8.84 0.66 -0.60
C ASN A 74 -10.01 1.68 -0.57
N VAL A 75 -9.89 2.75 -1.36
CA VAL A 75 -10.85 3.86 -1.43
C VAL A 75 -11.59 3.82 -2.77
N ASP A 76 -12.91 4.04 -2.74
CA ASP A 76 -13.77 4.16 -3.94
C ASP A 76 -13.57 3.06 -5.00
N LEU A 77 -13.32 1.82 -4.55
CA LEU A 77 -13.08 0.68 -5.45
C LEU A 77 -14.13 0.50 -6.56
N PRO A 78 -15.44 0.72 -6.35
CA PRO A 78 -16.42 0.64 -7.43
C PRO A 78 -16.17 1.67 -8.56
N LEU A 79 -15.77 2.89 -8.20
CA LEU A 79 -15.40 3.92 -9.18
C LEU A 79 -14.08 3.53 -9.86
N ALA A 80 -13.12 3.00 -9.09
CA ALA A 80 -11.85 2.54 -9.65
C ALA A 80 -12.04 1.41 -10.69
N ARG A 81 -12.93 0.45 -10.41
CA ARG A 81 -13.33 -0.61 -11.35
C ARG A 81 -14.06 -0.08 -12.58
N THR A 82 -14.85 0.98 -12.44
CA THR A 82 -15.45 1.69 -13.58
C THR A 82 -14.37 2.26 -14.48
N GLY A 83 -13.35 2.91 -13.89
CA GLY A 83 -12.20 3.41 -14.65
C GLY A 83 -11.38 2.31 -15.31
N LEU A 84 -11.21 1.17 -14.66
CA LEU A 84 -10.53 0.04 -15.25
C LEU A 84 -11.30 -0.52 -16.47
N THR A 85 -12.64 -0.58 -16.40
CA THR A 85 -13.51 -0.92 -17.54
C THR A 85 -13.35 0.07 -18.69
N TYR A 86 -13.16 1.37 -18.40
CA TYR A 86 -12.85 2.37 -19.42
C TYR A 86 -11.50 2.10 -20.07
N LEU A 87 -10.47 1.76 -19.29
CA LEU A 87 -9.14 1.41 -19.80
C LEU A 87 -9.17 0.12 -20.63
N GLU A 88 -9.97 -0.89 -20.29
CA GLU A 88 -10.15 -2.09 -21.11
C GLU A 88 -10.60 -1.75 -22.54
N GLN A 89 -11.46 -0.76 -22.70
CA GLN A 89 -11.97 -0.31 -24.00
C GLN A 89 -10.98 0.59 -24.75
N ASN A 90 -10.00 1.17 -24.05
CA ASN A 90 -9.06 2.15 -24.56
C ASN A 90 -7.59 1.72 -24.42
N ALA A 91 -7.32 0.44 -24.15
CA ALA A 91 -6.00 -0.04 -23.74
C ALA A 91 -4.89 0.33 -24.75
N ASN A 92 -5.15 0.15 -26.05
CA ASN A 92 -4.19 0.49 -27.11
C ASN A 92 -3.84 1.98 -27.18
N ALA A 93 -4.76 2.87 -26.80
CA ALA A 93 -4.48 4.31 -26.77
C ALA A 93 -3.50 4.70 -25.65
N TYR A 94 -3.40 3.87 -24.60
CA TYR A 94 -2.46 4.06 -23.50
C TYR A 94 -1.13 3.34 -23.74
N ILE A 95 -1.18 2.07 -24.12
CA ILE A 95 0.01 1.20 -24.13
C ILE A 95 0.86 1.30 -25.40
N VAL A 96 0.35 1.89 -26.49
CA VAL A 96 1.13 2.07 -27.71
C VAL A 96 1.83 3.42 -27.69
N VAL A 97 3.16 3.39 -27.58
CA VAL A 97 4.04 4.56 -27.53
C VAL A 97 4.95 4.54 -28.75
N ALA A 98 4.97 5.63 -29.52
CA ALA A 98 5.74 5.74 -30.76
C ALA A 98 5.52 4.57 -31.75
N GLY A 99 4.29 4.03 -31.80
CA GLY A 99 3.91 2.96 -32.72
C GLY A 99 4.30 1.54 -32.27
N SER A 100 4.87 1.38 -31.09
CA SER A 100 5.20 0.09 -30.48
C SER A 100 4.63 0.00 -29.07
N ASP A 101 4.58 -1.21 -28.51
CA ASP A 101 4.17 -1.40 -27.12
C ASP A 101 5.17 -0.76 -26.16
N GLY A 102 4.69 0.13 -25.30
CA GLY A 102 5.45 0.76 -24.23
C GLY A 102 5.51 -0.15 -23.00
N PRO A 103 6.69 -0.66 -22.62
CA PRO A 103 6.80 -1.60 -21.50
C PRO A 103 6.37 -0.98 -20.17
N GLY A 104 6.68 0.29 -19.90
CA GLY A 104 6.22 0.99 -18.70
C GLY A 104 4.70 1.17 -18.65
N GLN A 105 4.07 1.53 -19.76
CA GLN A 105 2.61 1.67 -19.87
C GLN A 105 1.91 0.31 -19.70
N LEU A 106 2.44 -0.75 -20.33
CA LEU A 106 1.96 -2.11 -20.10
C LEU A 106 2.10 -2.50 -18.63
N ALA A 107 3.24 -2.22 -18.01
CA ALA A 107 3.52 -2.57 -16.64
C ALA A 107 2.57 -1.85 -15.66
N ASN A 108 2.37 -0.54 -15.80
CA ASN A 108 1.41 0.23 -15.01
C ASN A 108 -0.02 -0.30 -15.15
N LEU A 109 -0.45 -0.63 -16.38
CA LEU A 109 -1.79 -1.18 -16.60
C LEU A 109 -1.97 -2.57 -15.99
N ILE A 110 -0.93 -3.42 -16.04
CA ILE A 110 -0.91 -4.73 -15.38
C ILE A 110 -0.99 -4.58 -13.87
N LEU A 111 -0.22 -3.66 -13.29
CA LEU A 111 -0.25 -3.37 -11.86
C LEU A 111 -1.63 -2.88 -11.43
N ALA A 112 -2.26 -1.98 -12.20
CA ALA A 112 -3.60 -1.47 -11.92
C ALA A 112 -4.67 -2.58 -11.98
N ALA A 113 -4.61 -3.42 -13.02
CA ALA A 113 -5.51 -4.57 -13.15
C ALA A 113 -5.34 -5.53 -11.97
N HIS A 114 -4.11 -5.89 -11.63
CA HIS A 114 -3.81 -6.75 -10.48
C HIS A 114 -4.30 -6.16 -9.17
N ALA A 115 -4.00 -4.89 -8.89
CA ALA A 115 -4.39 -4.19 -7.66
C ALA A 115 -5.92 -4.14 -7.47
N LEU A 116 -6.68 -4.10 -8.57
CA LEU A 116 -8.14 -4.14 -8.56
C LEU A 116 -8.73 -5.55 -8.71
N GLY A 117 -7.88 -6.60 -8.74
CA GLY A 117 -8.30 -8.00 -8.82
C GLY A 117 -8.87 -8.40 -10.18
N VAL A 118 -8.47 -7.73 -11.26
CA VAL A 118 -8.75 -8.10 -12.65
C VAL A 118 -7.55 -8.85 -13.22
N ASP A 119 -7.82 -9.92 -13.98
CA ASP A 119 -6.77 -10.72 -14.61
C ASP A 119 -6.11 -9.93 -15.77
N PRO A 120 -4.83 -9.54 -15.66
CA PRO A 120 -4.13 -8.80 -16.71
C PRO A 120 -3.87 -9.64 -17.97
N ALA A 121 -3.99 -10.97 -17.92
CA ALA A 121 -3.92 -11.83 -19.08
C ALA A 121 -5.23 -11.83 -19.91
N ASN A 122 -6.31 -11.27 -19.35
CA ASN A 122 -7.62 -11.14 -20.01
C ASN A 122 -8.23 -9.76 -19.75
N PHE A 123 -7.57 -8.72 -20.25
CA PHE A 123 -7.94 -7.32 -20.04
C PHE A 123 -8.68 -6.77 -21.26
N GLY A 124 -10.01 -6.71 -21.22
CA GLY A 124 -10.81 -6.26 -22.38
C GLY A 124 -10.58 -7.08 -23.65
N GLY A 125 -10.23 -8.36 -23.53
CA GLY A 125 -9.83 -9.23 -24.65
C GLY A 125 -8.37 -9.08 -25.10
N THR A 126 -7.57 -8.27 -24.41
CA THR A 126 -6.12 -8.12 -24.62
C THR A 126 -5.36 -8.86 -23.52
N ASN A 127 -4.34 -9.63 -23.90
CA ASN A 127 -3.41 -10.22 -22.93
C ASN A 127 -2.22 -9.27 -22.73
N LEU A 128 -2.29 -8.43 -21.69
CA LEU A 128 -1.26 -7.43 -21.41
C LEU A 128 0.08 -8.08 -21.04
N VAL A 129 0.03 -9.18 -20.30
CA VAL A 129 1.20 -9.93 -19.84
C VAL A 129 2.01 -10.48 -21.02
N SER A 130 1.33 -11.08 -21.99
CA SER A 130 1.97 -11.61 -23.21
C SER A 130 2.54 -10.49 -24.07
N ARG A 131 1.88 -9.33 -24.12
CA ARG A 131 2.39 -8.16 -24.83
C ARG A 131 3.64 -7.59 -24.16
N LEU A 132 3.66 -7.50 -22.83
CA LEU A 132 4.85 -7.10 -22.08
C LEU A 132 6.01 -8.05 -22.33
N LEU A 133 5.79 -9.37 -22.24
CA LEU A 133 6.83 -10.35 -22.57
C LEU A 133 7.32 -10.23 -24.01
N ALA A 134 6.44 -9.89 -24.94
CA ALA A 134 6.80 -9.72 -26.35
C ALA A 134 7.65 -8.47 -26.63
N THR A 135 7.77 -7.53 -25.67
CA THR A 135 8.69 -6.40 -25.82
C THR A 135 10.13 -6.74 -25.46
N GLU A 136 10.42 -7.94 -24.93
CA GLU A 136 11.79 -8.35 -24.60
C GLU A 136 12.66 -8.44 -25.85
N GLN A 137 13.80 -7.74 -25.84
CA GLN A 137 14.84 -7.93 -26.82
C GLN A 137 15.54 -9.28 -26.57
N THR A 138 15.42 -10.20 -27.52
CA THR A 138 15.99 -11.56 -27.41
C THR A 138 17.36 -11.71 -28.08
N SER A 139 17.89 -10.63 -28.67
CA SER A 139 19.21 -10.59 -29.30
C SER A 139 19.76 -9.17 -29.35
N GLY A 140 21.06 -9.02 -29.61
CA GLY A 140 21.72 -7.72 -29.68
C GLY A 140 22.33 -7.27 -28.35
N ALA A 141 22.85 -6.04 -28.33
CA ALA A 141 23.57 -5.50 -27.16
C ALA A 141 22.67 -5.35 -25.93
N ASN A 142 21.37 -5.11 -26.14
CA ASN A 142 20.37 -4.94 -25.09
C ASN A 142 19.55 -6.21 -24.85
N THR A 143 20.11 -7.41 -25.10
CA THR A 143 19.39 -8.67 -24.83
C THR A 143 18.89 -8.72 -23.38
N GLY A 144 17.59 -8.92 -23.19
CA GLY A 144 16.89 -8.91 -21.90
C GLY A 144 16.13 -7.61 -21.59
N LEU A 145 16.46 -6.50 -22.25
CA LEU A 145 15.72 -5.25 -22.11
C LEU A 145 14.29 -5.40 -22.64
N PHE A 146 13.30 -4.90 -21.90
CA PHE A 146 11.95 -4.67 -22.42
C PHE A 146 11.89 -3.33 -23.16
N GLY A 147 11.37 -3.36 -24.39
CA GLY A 147 11.26 -2.21 -25.28
C GLY A 147 12.27 -2.24 -26.44
N THR A 148 12.18 -1.25 -27.32
CA THR A 148 13.02 -1.17 -28.53
C THR A 148 14.16 -0.18 -28.37
N ASP A 149 15.21 -0.32 -29.18
CA ASP A 149 16.32 0.65 -29.24
C ASP A 149 15.86 2.07 -29.64
N THR A 150 14.74 2.21 -30.37
CA THR A 150 14.15 3.52 -30.66
C THR A 150 13.42 4.12 -29.45
N GLN A 151 12.74 3.28 -28.66
CA GLN A 151 12.08 3.74 -27.44
C GLN A 151 13.09 4.15 -26.35
N LEU A 152 14.27 3.50 -26.34
CA LEU A 152 15.41 3.90 -25.50
C LEU A 152 15.84 5.35 -25.76
N THR A 153 15.99 5.75 -27.01
CA THR A 153 16.52 7.08 -27.35
C THR A 153 15.48 8.19 -27.27
N ASP A 154 14.23 7.90 -27.61
CA ASP A 154 13.24 8.95 -27.89
C ASP A 154 12.13 9.04 -26.83
N GLN A 155 11.95 8.00 -26.01
CA GLN A 155 10.79 7.84 -25.12
C GLN A 155 11.18 7.46 -23.68
N PHE A 156 12.48 7.57 -23.34
CA PHE A 156 13.02 7.29 -22.02
C PHE A 156 12.70 5.89 -21.49
N VAL A 157 12.49 4.90 -22.38
CA VAL A 157 12.32 3.51 -21.95
C VAL A 157 13.66 2.99 -21.42
N GLY A 158 13.68 2.54 -20.17
CA GLY A 158 14.96 2.28 -19.51
C GLY A 158 14.94 1.34 -18.34
N THR A 159 15.92 1.50 -17.44
CA THR A 159 16.04 0.76 -16.19
C THR A 159 14.82 0.96 -15.28
N LEU A 160 14.21 2.15 -15.35
CA LEU A 160 12.96 2.48 -14.69
C LEU A 160 11.83 1.55 -15.14
N ASP A 161 11.53 1.54 -16.45
CA ASP A 161 10.48 0.68 -17.02
C ASP A 161 10.80 -0.80 -16.88
N GLN A 162 12.09 -1.16 -16.95
CA GLN A 162 12.53 -2.53 -16.72
C GLN A 162 12.15 -2.98 -15.30
N GLY A 163 12.45 -2.19 -14.27
CA GLY A 163 12.06 -2.46 -12.89
C GLY A 163 10.56 -2.62 -12.72
N LEU A 164 9.79 -1.68 -13.31
CA LEU A 164 8.33 -1.71 -13.29
C LEU A 164 7.77 -2.95 -14.02
N ALA A 165 8.35 -3.32 -15.16
CA ALA A 165 7.97 -4.53 -15.91
C ALA A 165 8.20 -5.80 -15.11
N LEU A 166 9.32 -5.90 -14.38
CA LEU A 166 9.58 -7.02 -13.47
C LEU A 166 8.54 -7.09 -12.34
N ALA A 167 8.15 -5.95 -11.76
CA ALA A 167 7.09 -5.89 -10.75
C ALA A 167 5.72 -6.30 -11.32
N ALA A 168 5.38 -5.83 -12.52
CA ALA A 168 4.15 -6.18 -13.22
C ALA A 168 4.06 -7.67 -13.56
N LEU A 169 5.15 -8.29 -14.03
CA LEU A 169 5.19 -9.74 -14.28
C LEU A 169 4.96 -10.51 -12.97
N LYS A 170 5.56 -10.06 -11.85
CA LYS A 170 5.31 -10.65 -10.54
C LYS A 170 3.84 -10.54 -10.15
N ALA A 171 3.22 -9.38 -10.35
CA ALA A 171 1.80 -9.13 -10.09
C ALA A 171 0.90 -10.11 -10.86
N ALA A 172 1.28 -10.39 -12.11
CA ALA A 172 0.60 -11.36 -12.97
C ALA A 172 0.90 -12.83 -12.63
N GLY A 173 1.69 -13.11 -11.58
CA GLY A 173 2.10 -14.48 -11.22
C GLY A 173 3.12 -15.11 -12.18
N VAL A 174 3.82 -14.29 -12.96
CA VAL A 174 4.80 -14.72 -13.97
C VAL A 174 6.22 -14.42 -13.49
N ALA A 175 7.07 -15.45 -13.53
CA ALA A 175 8.51 -15.29 -13.34
C ALA A 175 9.09 -14.57 -14.57
N ALA A 176 9.87 -13.51 -14.32
CA ALA A 176 10.51 -12.78 -15.41
C ALA A 176 11.54 -13.65 -16.14
N PRO A 177 11.77 -13.42 -17.45
CA PRO A 177 12.86 -14.04 -18.18
C PRO A 177 14.20 -13.79 -17.46
N GLY A 178 15.03 -14.83 -17.35
CA GLY A 178 16.32 -14.72 -16.68
C GLY A 178 17.25 -13.69 -17.33
N ALA A 179 17.14 -13.51 -18.64
CA ALA A 179 17.87 -12.48 -19.39
C ALA A 179 17.44 -11.06 -18.97
N SER A 180 16.14 -10.81 -18.77
CA SER A 180 15.63 -9.51 -18.31
C SER A 180 16.08 -9.13 -16.91
N VAL A 181 16.11 -10.09 -15.99
CA VAL A 181 16.67 -9.87 -14.64
C VAL A 181 18.18 -9.62 -14.72
N SER A 182 18.90 -10.45 -15.48
CA SER A 182 20.35 -10.33 -15.63
C SER A 182 20.76 -9.02 -16.30
N TRP A 183 19.97 -8.54 -17.26
CA TRP A 183 20.20 -7.27 -17.94
C TRP A 183 20.13 -6.12 -16.94
N LEU A 184 19.08 -6.08 -16.10
CA LEU A 184 18.90 -5.01 -15.11
C LEU A 184 20.00 -5.03 -14.03
N GLN A 185 20.40 -6.21 -13.56
CA GLN A 185 21.53 -6.36 -12.63
C GLN A 185 22.83 -5.77 -13.22
N GLN A 186 23.06 -5.96 -14.52
CA GLN A 186 24.26 -5.48 -15.21
C GLN A 186 24.25 -3.96 -15.48
N GLN A 187 23.09 -3.30 -15.35
CA GLN A 187 23.00 -1.85 -15.53
C GLN A 187 23.40 -1.05 -14.28
N GLN A 188 23.66 -1.70 -13.13
CA GLN A 188 24.06 -0.96 -11.93
C GLN A 188 25.41 -0.26 -12.16
N CYS A 189 25.43 1.04 -11.89
CA CYS A 189 26.62 1.85 -12.00
C CYS A 189 27.58 1.62 -10.81
N PRO A 190 28.88 1.98 -10.97
CA PRO A 190 29.87 1.74 -9.91
C PRO A 190 29.59 2.45 -8.57
N ASP A 191 28.81 3.53 -8.58
CA ASP A 191 28.34 4.25 -7.39
C ASP A 191 27.10 3.61 -6.73
N GLY A 192 26.54 2.58 -7.37
CA GLY A 192 25.42 1.79 -6.88
C GLY A 192 24.05 2.19 -7.46
N GLY A 193 23.95 3.29 -8.19
CA GLY A 193 22.68 3.73 -8.79
C GLY A 193 22.42 3.14 -10.18
N TRP A 194 21.22 3.39 -10.70
CA TRP A 194 20.82 3.14 -12.09
C TRP A 194 20.46 4.46 -12.74
N SER A 195 20.61 4.51 -14.06
CA SER A 195 20.27 5.65 -14.90
C SER A 195 19.43 5.19 -16.06
N LEU A 196 18.66 6.11 -16.65
CA LEU A 196 18.12 5.90 -17.98
C LEU A 196 19.26 5.52 -18.96
N PRO A 197 19.17 4.37 -19.63
CA PRO A 197 20.23 3.86 -20.48
C PRO A 197 20.29 4.65 -21.80
N ASP A 198 21.02 5.75 -21.80
CA ASP A 198 21.43 6.45 -23.01
C ASP A 198 22.97 6.41 -23.17
N ALA A 199 23.42 5.68 -24.19
CA ALA A 199 24.84 5.56 -24.54
C ALA A 199 25.44 6.85 -25.12
N ALA A 200 24.62 7.78 -25.61
CA ALA A 200 25.07 9.11 -26.05
C ALA A 200 25.35 10.04 -24.87
N LEU A 201 24.79 9.76 -23.69
CA LEU A 201 24.89 10.59 -22.48
C LEU A 201 25.84 10.03 -21.39
N ASN A 202 26.49 8.88 -21.64
CA ASN A 202 27.31 8.14 -20.67
C ASN A 202 26.53 7.72 -19.39
N ALA A 203 25.71 6.67 -19.46
CA ALA A 203 24.79 6.23 -18.39
C ALA A 203 25.33 6.21 -16.94
N CYS A 204 26.61 5.94 -16.70
CA CYS A 204 27.19 5.94 -15.33
C CYS A 204 28.13 7.11 -15.02
N SER A 205 28.45 7.95 -16.00
CA SER A 205 29.39 9.06 -15.83
C SER A 205 28.93 10.33 -16.56
N GLY A 206 27.62 10.42 -16.80
CA GLY A 206 26.96 11.55 -17.43
C GLY A 206 26.95 12.77 -16.52
N ASP A 207 26.55 13.91 -17.08
CA ASP A 207 26.33 15.13 -16.32
C ASP A 207 24.90 15.13 -15.75
N PRO A 208 24.70 14.99 -14.42
CA PRO A 208 23.36 14.94 -13.85
C PRO A 208 22.60 16.25 -14.06
N ALA A 209 23.30 17.37 -14.26
CA ALA A 209 22.67 18.65 -14.61
C ALA A 209 21.89 18.62 -15.94
N GLN A 210 22.17 17.60 -16.77
CA GLN A 210 21.56 17.35 -18.07
C GLN A 210 20.68 16.10 -18.06
N GLY A 211 20.31 15.58 -16.88
CA GLY A 211 19.51 14.36 -16.74
C GLY A 211 20.27 13.10 -17.17
N ALA A 212 21.59 13.08 -16.97
CA ALA A 212 22.45 11.98 -17.34
C ALA A 212 23.25 11.46 -16.14
N GLY A 213 23.40 10.14 -16.04
CA GLY A 213 24.01 9.52 -14.86
C GLY A 213 22.96 8.98 -13.88
N PRO A 214 23.40 8.30 -12.82
CA PRO A 214 22.48 7.59 -11.94
C PRO A 214 21.51 8.52 -11.19
N ASP A 215 20.24 8.13 -11.17
CA ASP A 215 19.10 8.89 -10.61
C ASP A 215 18.34 8.04 -9.56
N THR A 216 17.61 8.70 -8.66
CA THR A 216 16.93 7.99 -7.56
C THR A 216 15.77 7.12 -8.04
N ASN A 217 15.08 7.49 -9.11
CA ASN A 217 13.81 6.88 -9.49
C ASN A 217 14.05 5.59 -10.28
N SER A 218 14.99 5.61 -11.21
CA SER A 218 15.55 4.43 -11.87
C SER A 218 16.13 3.47 -10.85
N THR A 219 16.87 3.96 -9.86
CA THR A 219 17.46 3.13 -8.80
C THR A 219 16.37 2.46 -7.94
N ALA A 220 15.36 3.22 -7.53
CA ALA A 220 14.26 2.73 -6.71
C ALA A 220 13.43 1.65 -7.43
N LEU A 221 13.01 1.92 -8.67
CA LEU A 221 12.20 0.96 -9.42
C LEU A 221 13.01 -0.26 -9.88
N ALA A 222 14.31 -0.11 -10.15
CA ALA A 222 15.19 -1.25 -10.37
C ALA A 222 15.27 -2.16 -9.13
N LEU A 223 15.39 -1.58 -7.93
CA LEU A 223 15.36 -2.31 -6.67
C LEU A 223 14.04 -3.07 -6.49
N GLU A 224 12.89 -2.40 -6.64
CA GLU A 224 11.58 -3.03 -6.50
C GLU A 224 11.44 -4.24 -7.43
N GLY A 225 11.74 -4.06 -8.72
CA GLY A 225 11.67 -5.14 -9.71
C GLY A 225 12.60 -6.32 -9.39
N LEU A 226 13.84 -6.05 -8.98
CA LEU A 226 14.82 -7.09 -8.62
C LEU A 226 14.44 -7.83 -7.34
N VAL A 227 13.91 -7.14 -6.32
CA VAL A 227 13.45 -7.75 -5.07
C VAL A 227 12.39 -8.81 -5.38
N VAL A 228 11.34 -8.42 -6.10
CA VAL A 228 10.14 -9.26 -6.23
C VAL A 228 10.34 -10.44 -7.18
N GLN A 229 11.34 -10.36 -8.05
CA GLN A 229 11.80 -11.44 -8.93
C GLN A 229 12.94 -12.27 -8.33
N GLY A 230 13.41 -11.97 -7.10
CA GLY A 230 14.53 -12.67 -6.47
C GLY A 230 15.87 -12.45 -7.18
N GLY A 231 15.99 -11.36 -7.93
CA GLY A 231 17.19 -10.94 -8.66
C GLY A 231 18.15 -10.08 -7.83
N LEU A 232 17.86 -9.77 -6.58
CA LEU A 232 18.73 -8.92 -5.78
C LEU A 232 19.86 -9.73 -5.14
N THR A 233 21.11 -9.35 -5.42
CA THR A 233 22.28 -9.88 -4.70
C THR A 233 22.69 -8.93 -3.57
N HIS A 234 23.42 -9.44 -2.57
CA HIS A 234 23.91 -8.60 -1.47
C HIS A 234 24.77 -7.43 -1.94
N ALA A 235 25.60 -7.64 -2.97
CA ALA A 235 26.44 -6.58 -3.53
C ALA A 235 25.58 -5.49 -4.18
N ILE A 236 24.58 -5.90 -4.98
CA ILE A 236 23.66 -4.98 -5.66
C ILE A 236 22.86 -4.15 -4.64
N SER A 237 22.28 -4.82 -3.63
CA SER A 237 21.52 -4.14 -2.57
C SER A 237 22.37 -3.17 -1.77
N ALA A 238 23.60 -3.55 -1.42
CA ALA A 238 24.50 -2.70 -0.65
C ALA A 238 24.95 -1.47 -1.44
N GLY A 239 25.25 -1.63 -2.72
CA GLY A 239 25.57 -0.51 -3.62
C GLY A 239 24.40 0.47 -3.73
N ALA A 240 23.20 -0.04 -4.00
CA ALA A 240 22.01 0.79 -4.16
C ALA A 240 21.64 1.56 -2.88
N LEU A 241 21.74 0.92 -1.71
CA LEU A 241 21.53 1.59 -0.43
C LEU A 241 22.58 2.67 -0.18
N THR A 242 23.85 2.39 -0.48
CA THR A 242 24.91 3.40 -0.37
C THR A 242 24.62 4.60 -1.27
N PHE A 243 24.15 4.37 -2.50
CA PHE A 243 23.75 5.44 -3.41
C PHE A 243 22.61 6.29 -2.83
N LEU A 244 21.54 5.66 -2.36
CA LEU A 244 20.37 6.36 -1.81
C LEU A 244 20.69 7.09 -0.50
N GLU A 245 21.49 6.50 0.40
CA GLU A 245 21.94 7.14 1.63
C GLU A 245 22.80 8.39 1.35
N ASN A 246 23.71 8.31 0.38
CA ASN A 246 24.55 9.45 -0.01
C ASN A 246 23.75 10.54 -0.74
N GLY A 247 22.72 10.15 -1.49
CA GLY A 247 21.86 11.05 -2.25
C GLY A 247 20.72 11.68 -1.44
N GLN A 248 20.58 11.36 -0.14
CA GLN A 248 19.53 11.91 0.69
C GLN A 248 19.85 13.34 1.12
N ASN A 249 18.88 14.23 0.95
CA ASN A 249 19.02 15.64 1.29
C ASN A 249 18.84 15.90 2.80
N PRO A 250 19.34 17.04 3.32
CA PRO A 250 19.20 17.42 4.73
C PRO A 250 17.77 17.54 5.28
N ASP A 251 16.79 17.65 4.38
CA ASP A 251 15.35 17.67 4.69
C ASP A 251 14.72 16.27 4.79
N GLY A 252 15.54 15.21 4.63
CA GLY A 252 15.11 13.81 4.72
C GLY A 252 14.54 13.26 3.41
N GLY A 253 14.51 14.05 2.34
CA GLY A 253 13.98 13.66 1.04
C GLY A 253 15.03 13.32 -0.01
N TRP A 254 14.54 13.07 -1.22
CA TRP A 254 15.35 12.87 -2.42
C TRP A 254 14.85 13.72 -3.56
N ALA A 255 15.79 14.25 -4.34
CA ALA A 255 15.56 14.78 -5.67
C ALA A 255 15.77 13.67 -6.71
N TYR A 256 15.19 13.84 -7.89
CA TYR A 256 15.42 12.93 -9.03
C TYR A 256 16.91 12.71 -9.32
N ASP A 257 17.68 13.81 -9.46
CA ASP A 257 19.12 13.80 -9.74
C ASP A 257 19.93 14.15 -8.47
N PRO A 258 20.29 13.18 -7.61
CA PRO A 258 20.97 13.45 -6.33
C PRO A 258 22.41 13.94 -6.51
N ASN A 259 22.98 13.79 -7.71
CA ASN A 259 24.37 14.13 -8.04
C ASN A 259 24.52 15.47 -8.80
N ALA A 260 23.43 16.19 -9.08
CA ALA A 260 23.48 17.44 -9.86
C ALA A 260 24.06 18.62 -9.06
N PRO A 261 24.76 19.59 -9.66
CA PRO A 261 25.21 20.80 -8.96
C PRO A 261 24.02 21.66 -8.42
N ASP A 262 24.25 22.42 -7.35
CA ASP A 262 23.22 23.11 -6.53
C ASP A 262 22.08 23.79 -7.32
N ASN A 263 20.83 23.41 -6.94
CA ASN A 263 19.48 23.82 -7.36
C ASN A 263 18.61 22.70 -8.02
N GLN A 264 19.22 21.65 -8.55
CA GLN A 264 18.52 20.45 -9.06
C GLN A 264 18.43 19.31 -8.01
N GLN A 265 19.18 19.40 -6.92
CA GLN A 265 19.07 18.51 -5.75
C GLN A 265 17.89 18.90 -4.82
N THR A 266 16.82 19.52 -5.30
CA THR A 266 15.69 19.86 -4.41
C THR A 266 14.82 18.63 -4.23
N SER A 267 14.63 18.20 -2.98
CA SER A 267 13.75 17.08 -2.68
C SER A 267 12.34 17.31 -3.23
N ASP A 268 11.76 16.28 -3.82
CA ASP A 268 10.44 16.31 -4.42
C ASP A 268 9.59 15.11 -3.94
N PRO A 269 8.26 15.25 -3.94
CA PRO A 269 7.36 14.21 -3.44
C PRO A 269 7.38 12.94 -4.29
N ASP A 270 7.63 13.02 -5.60
CA ASP A 270 7.56 11.90 -6.53
C ASP A 270 8.76 10.97 -6.35
N SER A 271 9.96 11.54 -6.41
CA SER A 271 11.24 10.84 -6.20
C SER A 271 11.31 10.27 -4.78
N THR A 272 10.88 11.04 -3.78
CA THR A 272 10.83 10.55 -2.40
C THR A 272 9.84 9.38 -2.25
N SER A 273 8.70 9.41 -2.94
CA SER A 273 7.69 8.36 -2.90
C SER A 273 8.21 7.02 -3.44
N VAL A 274 8.87 7.03 -4.59
CA VAL A 274 9.44 5.79 -5.17
C VAL A 274 10.62 5.28 -4.36
N VAL A 275 11.46 6.15 -3.78
CA VAL A 275 12.53 5.72 -2.86
C VAL A 275 11.95 5.05 -1.61
N ILE A 276 10.89 5.61 -1.01
CA ILE A 276 10.20 4.98 0.13
C ILE A 276 9.70 3.58 -0.25
N GLN A 277 9.07 3.41 -1.41
CA GLN A 277 8.59 2.10 -1.87
C GLN A 277 9.73 1.10 -2.06
N ALA A 278 10.88 1.52 -2.61
CA ALA A 278 12.06 0.67 -2.73
C ALA A 278 12.61 0.22 -1.37
N LEU A 279 12.64 1.11 -0.37
CA LEU A 279 13.05 0.76 1.00
C LEU A 279 12.09 -0.25 1.64
N LEU A 280 10.78 -0.06 1.45
CA LEU A 280 9.75 -0.99 1.90
C LEU A 280 9.89 -2.37 1.23
N ALA A 281 10.17 -2.41 -0.07
CA ALA A 281 10.43 -3.65 -0.80
C ALA A 281 11.64 -4.42 -0.24
N LEU A 282 12.68 -3.71 0.21
CA LEU A 282 13.83 -4.29 0.89
C LEU A 282 13.54 -4.77 2.32
N GLY A 283 12.32 -4.57 2.83
CA GLY A 283 11.94 -4.85 4.22
C GLY A 283 12.57 -3.87 5.22
N LEU A 284 13.00 -2.69 4.74
CA LEU A 284 13.58 -1.65 5.58
C LEU A 284 12.51 -0.66 6.01
N SER A 285 12.72 -0.08 7.19
CA SER A 285 11.90 1.04 7.66
C SER A 285 12.45 2.35 7.08
N PRO A 286 11.66 3.11 6.30
CA PRO A 286 12.06 4.44 5.80
C PRO A 286 12.30 5.44 6.94
N ASP A 287 11.77 5.16 8.13
CA ASP A 287 11.99 5.96 9.34
C ASP A 287 13.18 5.49 10.20
N SER A 288 13.98 4.54 9.71
CA SER A 288 15.13 4.04 10.46
C SER A 288 16.30 5.03 10.48
N ALA A 289 17.22 4.85 11.43
CA ALA A 289 18.34 5.78 11.65
C ALA A 289 19.17 6.16 10.41
N PRO A 290 19.43 5.25 9.42
CA PRO A 290 20.12 5.62 8.18
C PRO A 290 19.41 6.71 7.36
N PHE A 291 18.09 6.80 7.47
CA PHE A 291 17.25 7.73 6.71
C PHE A 291 16.74 8.91 7.54
N GLN A 292 17.27 9.09 8.75
CA GLN A 292 16.96 10.23 9.61
C GLN A 292 18.10 11.27 9.53
N VAL A 293 17.84 12.41 8.90
CA VAL A 293 18.84 13.47 8.70
C VAL A 293 18.41 14.73 9.46
N GLY A 294 19.19 15.11 10.48
CA GLY A 294 18.95 16.36 11.22
C GLY A 294 17.60 16.47 11.93
N GLY A 295 16.94 15.34 12.23
CA GLY A 295 15.58 15.31 12.80
C GLY A 295 14.46 15.29 11.77
N HIS A 296 14.80 15.23 10.48
CA HIS A 296 13.86 14.98 9.38
C HIS A 296 13.93 13.52 8.95
N ASN A 297 12.87 13.07 8.27
CA ASN A 297 12.79 11.76 7.65
C ASN A 297 11.91 11.84 6.38
N PRO A 298 11.87 10.77 5.57
CA PRO A 298 11.14 10.78 4.30
C PRO A 298 9.64 11.04 4.48
N ALA A 299 9.04 10.49 5.55
CA ALA A 299 7.63 10.67 5.85
C ALA A 299 7.29 12.14 6.14
N ALA A 300 8.08 12.82 6.97
CA ALA A 300 7.89 14.23 7.28
C ALA A 300 8.03 15.12 6.04
N LEU A 301 9.01 14.82 5.17
CA LEU A 301 9.18 15.54 3.92
C LEU A 301 7.95 15.36 3.03
N LEU A 302 7.51 14.12 2.79
CA LEU A 302 6.37 13.86 1.91
C LEU A 302 5.13 14.61 2.42
N LEU A 303 4.85 14.54 3.72
CA LEU A 303 3.73 15.27 4.36
C LEU A 303 3.82 16.79 4.22
N SER A 304 5.00 17.36 3.99
CA SER A 304 5.17 18.81 3.77
C SER A 304 4.62 19.29 2.42
N PHE A 305 4.44 18.37 1.46
CA PHE A 305 3.83 18.62 0.16
C PHE A 305 2.31 18.48 0.15
N ARG A 306 1.69 18.24 1.32
CA ARG A 306 0.23 18.15 1.43
C ARG A 306 -0.42 19.53 1.32
N VAL A 307 -1.44 19.63 0.48
CA VAL A 307 -2.29 20.83 0.37
C VAL A 307 -3.12 20.96 1.64
N ALA A 308 -2.89 22.06 2.38
CA ALA A 308 -3.39 22.24 3.73
C ALA A 308 -4.85 22.72 3.83
N SER A 309 -5.41 23.31 2.76
CA SER A 309 -6.77 23.85 2.76
C SER A 309 -7.29 24.13 1.34
N GLY A 310 -8.61 24.25 1.20
CA GLY A 310 -9.27 24.61 -0.05
C GLY A 310 -9.86 23.41 -0.78
N THR A 311 -10.16 23.56 -2.07
CA THR A 311 -10.81 22.51 -2.85
C THR A 311 -9.91 21.31 -3.13
N ALA A 312 -8.60 21.48 -2.96
CA ALA A 312 -7.61 20.41 -3.08
C ALA A 312 -7.04 19.96 -1.72
N GLU A 313 -7.69 20.32 -0.60
CA GLU A 313 -7.26 19.87 0.72
C GLU A 313 -7.11 18.35 0.76
N GLY A 314 -5.95 17.87 1.22
CA GLY A 314 -5.62 16.45 1.29
C GLY A 314 -4.82 15.92 0.10
N ALA A 315 -4.82 16.60 -1.05
CA ALA A 315 -3.96 16.29 -2.19
C ALA A 315 -2.48 16.65 -1.91
N PHE A 316 -1.59 16.27 -2.82
CA PHE A 316 -0.19 16.68 -2.83
C PHE A 316 0.08 17.59 -4.02
N TYR A 317 0.98 18.56 -3.87
CA TYR A 317 1.39 19.47 -4.96
C TYR A 317 2.83 19.21 -5.37
N TYR A 318 3.15 19.45 -6.64
CA TYR A 318 4.53 19.36 -7.11
C TYR A 318 5.28 20.70 -6.91
N PRO A 319 6.57 20.69 -6.49
CA PRO A 319 7.38 21.90 -6.40
C PRO A 319 7.37 22.74 -7.68
N GLY A 320 7.10 24.04 -7.56
CA GLY A 320 6.98 24.96 -8.69
C GLY A 320 5.52 25.24 -9.10
N GLU A 321 4.58 24.46 -8.61
CA GLU A 321 3.15 24.77 -8.68
C GLU A 321 2.69 25.68 -7.53
N THR A 322 1.44 26.13 -7.58
CA THR A 322 0.83 26.84 -6.44
C THR A 322 0.51 25.79 -5.36
N PRO A 323 0.95 25.95 -4.09
CA PRO A 323 0.72 24.98 -3.00
C PRO A 323 -0.75 24.72 -2.60
N THR A 324 -1.71 25.10 -3.44
CA THR A 324 -3.16 24.96 -3.25
C THR A 324 -3.87 24.24 -4.40
N THR A 325 -3.18 23.91 -5.51
CA THR A 325 -3.84 23.33 -6.70
C THR A 325 -4.07 21.83 -6.60
N GLY A 326 -3.14 21.10 -5.96
CA GLY A 326 -3.11 19.63 -5.98
C GLY A 326 -2.76 19.11 -7.37
N ASP A 327 -1.82 18.17 -7.44
CA ASP A 327 -1.40 17.51 -8.66
C ASP A 327 -1.83 16.03 -8.64
N VAL A 328 -2.42 15.57 -9.75
CA VAL A 328 -3.00 14.22 -9.82
C VAL A 328 -1.91 13.16 -9.77
N TYR A 329 -0.83 13.35 -10.52
CA TYR A 329 0.26 12.39 -10.60
C TYR A 329 1.00 12.29 -9.27
N THR A 330 1.39 13.43 -8.70
CA THR A 330 2.05 13.54 -7.40
C THR A 330 1.21 12.92 -6.29
N THR A 331 -0.08 13.23 -6.26
CA THR A 331 -0.99 12.65 -5.26
C THR A 331 -1.09 11.14 -5.43
N ALA A 332 -1.15 10.64 -6.67
CA ALA A 332 -1.20 9.21 -6.93
C ALA A 332 0.09 8.48 -6.51
N GLN A 333 1.26 9.08 -6.73
CA GLN A 333 2.54 8.50 -6.30
C GLN A 333 2.73 8.48 -4.79
N ALA A 334 2.26 9.51 -4.08
CA ALA A 334 2.40 9.60 -2.62
C ALA A 334 1.54 8.58 -1.86
N VAL A 335 0.43 8.12 -2.43
CA VAL A 335 -0.53 7.26 -1.72
C VAL A 335 0.05 5.88 -1.34
N PRO A 336 0.59 5.06 -2.25
CA PRO A 336 1.12 3.74 -1.89
C PRO A 336 2.20 3.74 -0.78
N PRO A 337 3.26 4.59 -0.83
CA PRO A 337 4.26 4.62 0.24
C PRO A 337 3.69 5.12 1.56
N LEU A 338 2.74 6.07 1.55
CA LEU A 338 2.05 6.51 2.77
C LEU A 338 1.15 5.41 3.35
N MET A 339 0.67 4.47 2.55
CA MET A 339 0.01 3.24 3.00
C MET A 339 1.00 2.18 3.53
N GLY A 340 2.31 2.39 3.38
CA GLY A 340 3.33 1.40 3.72
C GLY A 340 3.44 0.26 2.70
N LEU A 341 3.09 0.52 1.43
CA LEU A 341 3.10 -0.46 0.36
C LEU A 341 4.28 -0.25 -0.60
N SER A 342 4.72 -1.33 -1.25
CA SER A 342 5.66 -1.35 -2.37
C SER A 342 5.05 -2.16 -3.52
N ALA A 343 5.42 -1.90 -4.77
CA ALA A 343 4.89 -2.67 -5.88
C ALA A 343 5.50 -4.09 -5.96
N PRO A 344 4.73 -5.09 -6.46
CA PRO A 344 3.30 -5.02 -6.69
C PRO A 344 2.49 -5.17 -5.40
N PHE A 345 1.37 -4.45 -5.32
CA PHE A 345 0.36 -4.56 -4.26
C PHE A 345 -1.02 -4.89 -4.87
N GLY A 346 -1.91 -5.47 -4.09
CA GLY A 346 -3.23 -5.90 -4.56
C GLY A 346 -3.77 -7.10 -3.79
N PRO A 347 -5.01 -7.53 -4.08
CA PRO A 347 -5.53 -8.77 -3.56
C PRO A 347 -4.61 -9.91 -4.01
N SER A 348 -3.88 -10.49 -3.04
CA SER A 348 -3.03 -11.67 -3.23
C SER A 348 -3.91 -12.90 -3.44
N GLY A 349 -4.64 -12.94 -4.55
CA GLY A 349 -5.68 -13.92 -4.88
C GLY A 349 -5.19 -15.34 -5.12
N SER A 350 -3.98 -15.69 -4.69
CA SER A 350 -3.46 -17.06 -4.78
C SER A 350 -3.00 -17.63 -3.44
N SER A 351 -2.81 -16.81 -2.40
CA SER A 351 -2.16 -17.26 -1.16
C SER A 351 -3.03 -17.00 0.06
N TYR A 352 -3.14 -17.98 0.96
CA TYR A 352 -3.86 -17.82 2.22
C TYR A 352 -3.22 -18.66 3.32
N TRP A 353 -3.44 -18.26 4.57
CA TRP A 353 -3.11 -19.07 5.75
C TRP A 353 -4.33 -19.76 6.30
N LEU A 354 -4.14 -21.00 6.76
CA LEU A 354 -5.05 -21.65 7.70
C LEU A 354 -4.37 -21.74 9.06
N ALA A 355 -5.09 -21.34 10.10
CA ALA A 355 -4.71 -21.54 11.48
C ALA A 355 -5.45 -22.75 12.07
N GLY A 356 -4.70 -23.71 12.59
CA GLY A 356 -5.23 -24.80 13.40
C GLY A 356 -5.59 -24.31 14.81
N ALA A 357 -6.48 -25.01 15.48
CA ALA A 357 -6.85 -24.71 16.87
C ALA A 357 -5.67 -24.85 17.85
N ASP A 358 -4.66 -25.64 17.49
CA ASP A 358 -3.36 -25.76 18.17
C ASP A 358 -2.41 -24.58 17.89
N GLY A 359 -2.80 -23.67 17.01
CA GLY A 359 -1.98 -22.55 16.53
C GLY A 359 -0.92 -22.95 15.50
N GLY A 360 -1.02 -24.16 14.93
CA GLY A 360 -0.35 -24.53 13.70
C GLY A 360 -0.75 -23.58 12.56
N ILE A 361 0.21 -23.12 11.75
CA ILE A 361 -0.07 -22.30 10.57
C ILE A 361 0.33 -23.05 9.31
N TYR A 362 -0.57 -23.07 8.34
CA TYR A 362 -0.41 -23.70 7.05
C TYR A 362 -0.56 -22.64 5.96
N GLY A 363 0.49 -22.42 5.18
CA GLY A 363 0.47 -21.53 4.02
C GLY A 363 0.07 -22.29 2.76
N PHE A 364 -0.87 -21.73 1.99
CA PHE A 364 -1.28 -22.25 0.68
C PHE A 364 -0.96 -21.25 -0.40
N GLY A 365 -0.73 -21.75 -1.62
CA GLY A 365 -0.43 -20.96 -2.81
C GLY A 365 0.74 -19.99 -2.66
N GLY A 366 1.77 -20.42 -1.92
CA GLY A 366 3.01 -19.66 -1.73
C GLY A 366 3.01 -18.69 -0.55
N ALA A 367 1.96 -18.67 0.28
CA ALA A 367 1.91 -17.85 1.49
C ALA A 367 3.13 -18.13 2.41
N PRO A 368 4.03 -17.16 2.66
CA PRO A 368 5.15 -17.34 3.56
C PRO A 368 4.65 -17.60 5.00
N ILE A 369 5.28 -18.51 5.74
CA ILE A 369 4.91 -18.77 7.13
C ILE A 369 5.88 -17.99 8.03
N TYR A 370 5.37 -16.93 8.66
CA TYR A 370 6.19 -16.05 9.51
C TYR A 370 6.38 -16.56 10.95
N GLY A 371 5.55 -17.51 11.38
CA GLY A 371 5.68 -18.19 12.66
C GLY A 371 4.49 -19.07 13.00
N SER A 372 4.67 -20.02 13.92
CA SER A 372 3.61 -20.95 14.29
C SER A 372 3.70 -21.34 15.76
N LEU A 373 2.54 -21.58 16.37
CA LEU A 373 2.39 -22.03 17.75
C LEU A 373 2.14 -23.53 17.86
N GLY A 374 2.12 -24.30 16.76
CA GLY A 374 1.75 -25.73 16.78
C GLY A 374 2.63 -26.63 17.67
N ASN A 375 3.81 -26.15 18.08
CA ASN A 375 4.71 -26.84 19.02
C ASN A 375 4.69 -26.26 20.44
N GLN A 376 3.77 -25.33 20.72
CA GLN A 376 3.62 -24.67 22.02
C GLN A 376 2.36 -25.20 22.71
N THR A 377 2.39 -25.24 24.05
CA THR A 377 1.17 -25.53 24.83
C THR A 377 0.37 -24.24 25.00
N LEU A 378 -0.80 -24.16 24.37
CA LEU A 378 -1.70 -23.02 24.49
C LEU A 378 -2.69 -23.20 25.65
N ASN A 379 -3.01 -22.10 26.34
CA ASN A 379 -4.04 -22.10 27.38
C ASN A 379 -5.45 -22.33 26.81
N LYS A 380 -5.67 -21.84 25.59
CA LYS A 380 -6.91 -21.94 24.83
C LYS A 380 -6.62 -22.07 23.34
N PRO A 381 -7.54 -22.69 22.58
CA PRO A 381 -7.35 -22.87 21.15
C PRO A 381 -7.34 -21.53 20.41
N ILE A 382 -6.59 -21.47 19.31
CA ILE A 382 -6.68 -20.40 18.31
C ILE A 382 -8.04 -20.47 17.63
N VAL A 383 -8.68 -19.31 17.47
CA VAL A 383 -10.01 -19.14 16.86
C VAL A 383 -10.02 -18.14 15.71
N GLY A 384 -8.89 -17.48 15.44
CA GLY A 384 -8.78 -16.56 14.31
C GLY A 384 -7.34 -16.25 13.94
N VAL A 385 -7.17 -15.90 12.67
CA VAL A 385 -5.96 -15.34 12.09
C VAL A 385 -6.33 -14.07 11.33
N GLY A 386 -5.54 -13.02 11.50
CA GLY A 386 -5.72 -11.74 10.82
C GLY A 386 -4.41 -11.30 10.15
N PRO A 387 -4.37 -11.09 8.82
CA PRO A 387 -3.17 -10.61 8.14
C PRO A 387 -2.88 -9.13 8.42
N THR A 388 -1.62 -8.72 8.33
CA THR A 388 -1.26 -7.31 8.15
C THR A 388 -1.66 -6.85 6.74
N LEU A 389 -1.84 -5.54 6.55
CA LEU A 389 -2.28 -4.98 5.27
C LEU A 389 -1.33 -5.30 4.11
N ASP A 390 -0.03 -5.28 4.39
CA ASP A 390 1.03 -5.62 3.44
C ASP A 390 1.24 -7.14 3.26
N GLY A 391 0.53 -7.96 4.03
CA GLY A 391 0.65 -9.42 3.99
C GLY A 391 2.00 -9.96 4.49
N GLN A 392 2.84 -9.14 5.12
CA GLN A 392 4.17 -9.55 5.62
C GLN A 392 4.15 -10.04 7.09
N GLY A 393 2.96 -10.18 7.66
CA GLY A 393 2.74 -10.65 9.01
C GLY A 393 1.30 -11.04 9.26
N TYR A 394 1.07 -11.62 10.44
CA TYR A 394 -0.28 -11.91 10.92
C TYR A 394 -0.36 -11.97 12.44
N TRP A 395 -1.57 -11.76 12.94
CA TRP A 395 -1.95 -12.02 14.31
C TRP A 395 -2.73 -13.33 14.41
N LEU A 396 -2.49 -14.09 15.48
CA LEU A 396 -3.34 -15.19 15.91
C LEU A 396 -4.08 -14.79 17.18
N THR A 397 -5.36 -15.15 17.27
CA THR A 397 -6.16 -14.93 18.48
C THR A 397 -6.66 -16.24 19.06
N ALA A 398 -6.53 -16.40 20.38
CA ALA A 398 -7.06 -17.53 21.14
C ALA A 398 -8.44 -17.22 21.73
N SER A 399 -9.20 -18.24 22.11
CA SER A 399 -10.55 -18.05 22.66
C SER A 399 -10.60 -17.40 24.06
N ASP A 400 -9.47 -17.31 24.78
CA ASP A 400 -9.32 -16.44 25.96
C ASP A 400 -8.97 -14.98 25.60
N GLY A 401 -8.87 -14.67 24.31
CA GLY A 401 -8.45 -13.38 23.78
C GLY A 401 -6.95 -13.10 23.87
N GLY A 402 -6.13 -14.14 24.14
CA GLY A 402 -4.70 -14.12 23.90
C GLY A 402 -4.39 -13.77 22.44
N VAL A 403 -3.47 -12.83 22.19
CA VAL A 403 -3.03 -12.46 20.83
C VAL A 403 -1.55 -12.74 20.68
N PHE A 404 -1.15 -13.29 19.53
CA PHE A 404 0.23 -13.56 19.16
C PHE A 404 0.51 -12.90 17.82
N ALA A 405 1.65 -12.24 17.68
CA ALA A 405 2.01 -11.52 16.46
C ALA A 405 3.26 -12.16 15.81
N PHE A 406 3.23 -12.30 14.48
CA PHE A 406 4.31 -12.92 13.70
C PHE A 406 4.63 -12.10 12.45
N GLY A 407 5.86 -12.25 11.96
CA GLY A 407 6.37 -11.45 10.84
C GLY A 407 6.57 -10.01 11.26
N ASN A 408 6.07 -9.08 10.46
CA ASN A 408 6.09 -7.65 10.80
C ASN A 408 4.86 -7.17 11.59
N ALA A 409 3.94 -8.07 11.96
CA ALA A 409 2.76 -7.70 12.73
C ALA A 409 3.16 -7.14 14.11
N ALA A 410 2.76 -5.90 14.40
CA ALA A 410 3.00 -5.28 15.71
C ALA A 410 2.05 -5.87 16.78
N PHE A 411 2.53 -6.17 17.98
CA PHE A 411 1.67 -6.56 19.08
C PHE A 411 1.01 -5.32 19.73
N LEU A 412 -0.30 -5.15 19.52
CA LEU A 412 -1.04 -3.93 19.88
C LEU A 412 -1.89 -4.07 21.15
N GLY A 413 -1.93 -5.27 21.72
CA GLY A 413 -2.64 -5.58 22.96
C GLY A 413 -3.38 -6.91 22.92
N SER A 414 -3.85 -7.37 24.09
CA SER A 414 -4.52 -8.66 24.22
C SER A 414 -5.44 -8.69 25.43
N MET A 415 -6.45 -9.55 25.38
CA MET A 415 -7.28 -9.90 26.53
C MET A 415 -6.76 -11.12 27.31
N GLY A 416 -5.66 -11.73 26.87
CA GLY A 416 -5.02 -12.86 27.56
C GLY A 416 -4.77 -12.54 29.04
N GLY A 417 -5.12 -13.48 29.92
CA GLY A 417 -4.98 -13.32 31.37
C GLY A 417 -6.08 -12.47 32.02
N LYS A 418 -7.01 -11.89 31.26
CA LYS A 418 -8.20 -11.21 31.79
C LYS A 418 -9.39 -12.18 31.81
N THR A 419 -10.29 -12.00 32.79
CA THR A 419 -11.55 -12.75 32.81
C THR A 419 -12.53 -12.14 31.82
N LEU A 420 -12.98 -12.95 30.85
CA LEU A 420 -13.99 -12.56 29.87
C LEU A 420 -15.37 -13.09 30.26
N ASN A 421 -16.42 -12.33 29.96
CA ASN A 421 -17.81 -12.78 30.14
C ASN A 421 -18.13 -13.97 29.22
N ARG A 422 -17.58 -13.96 28.02
CA ARG A 422 -17.68 -15.00 27.00
C ARG A 422 -16.37 -15.12 26.21
N PRO A 423 -16.09 -16.30 25.65
CA PRO A 423 -14.88 -16.50 24.86
C PRO A 423 -14.87 -15.62 23.61
N VAL A 424 -13.66 -15.23 23.19
CA VAL A 424 -13.41 -14.68 21.85
C VAL A 424 -13.70 -15.78 20.82
N VAL A 425 -14.37 -15.40 19.73
CA VAL A 425 -14.75 -16.29 18.62
C VAL A 425 -14.14 -15.86 17.28
N GLY A 426 -13.55 -14.67 17.22
CA GLY A 426 -12.92 -14.18 16.00
C GLY A 426 -12.10 -12.91 16.20
N MET A 427 -11.37 -12.56 15.16
CA MET A 427 -10.60 -11.34 15.03
C MET A 427 -10.84 -10.75 13.64
N ALA A 428 -10.82 -9.44 13.54
CA ALA A 428 -10.73 -8.73 12.26
C ALA A 428 -9.61 -7.68 12.34
N PRO A 429 -8.66 -7.66 11.39
CA PRO A 429 -7.76 -6.53 11.21
C PRO A 429 -8.53 -5.26 10.90
N GLY A 430 -8.03 -4.12 11.39
CA GLY A 430 -8.46 -2.82 10.90
C GLY A 430 -8.00 -2.64 9.45
N VAL A 431 -8.86 -2.10 8.60
CA VAL A 431 -8.52 -1.89 7.17
C VAL A 431 -7.36 -0.90 6.99
N GLU A 432 -7.13 -0.04 7.98
CA GLU A 432 -6.01 0.91 8.01
C GLU A 432 -4.67 0.27 8.48
N GLY A 433 -4.62 -1.04 8.70
CA GLY A 433 -3.38 -1.77 9.02
C GLY A 433 -2.77 -1.52 10.42
N GLY A 434 -3.23 -0.52 11.16
CA GLY A 434 -2.66 -0.11 12.46
C GLY A 434 -3.35 -0.69 13.71
N GLY A 435 -4.27 -1.65 13.56
CA GLY A 435 -5.08 -2.16 14.67
C GLY A 435 -5.87 -3.41 14.34
N TYR A 436 -6.56 -3.96 15.35
CA TYR A 436 -7.48 -5.08 15.18
C TYR A 436 -8.59 -5.09 16.24
N TRP A 437 -9.68 -5.77 15.91
CA TRP A 437 -10.77 -6.10 16.80
C TRP A 437 -10.75 -7.57 17.19
N LEU A 438 -11.14 -7.85 18.43
CA LEU A 438 -11.58 -9.17 18.88
C LEU A 438 -13.09 -9.12 19.15
N VAL A 439 -13.79 -10.16 18.73
CA VAL A 439 -15.23 -10.34 19.01
C VAL A 439 -15.45 -11.55 19.91
N ALA A 440 -16.21 -11.36 20.97
CA ALA A 440 -16.66 -12.42 21.87
C ALA A 440 -18.04 -12.96 21.47
N SER A 441 -18.38 -14.16 21.94
CA SER A 441 -19.64 -14.84 21.56
C SER A 441 -20.91 -14.14 22.09
N ASP A 442 -20.79 -13.23 23.06
CA ASP A 442 -21.87 -12.32 23.50
C ASP A 442 -21.93 -11.02 22.66
N GLY A 443 -21.10 -10.91 21.63
CA GLY A 443 -20.92 -9.70 20.82
C GLY A 443 -20.21 -8.57 21.53
N GLY A 444 -19.49 -8.86 22.62
CA GLY A 444 -18.48 -7.97 23.18
C GLY A 444 -17.37 -7.70 22.17
N ILE A 445 -17.00 -6.44 21.98
CA ILE A 445 -15.89 -6.03 21.11
C ILE A 445 -14.75 -5.46 21.95
N PHE A 446 -13.53 -5.89 21.63
CA PHE A 446 -12.29 -5.33 22.16
C PHE A 446 -11.47 -4.82 20.98
N ASN A 447 -11.06 -3.55 21.00
CA ASN A 447 -10.27 -2.93 19.95
C ASN A 447 -8.85 -2.60 20.46
N PHE A 448 -7.86 -2.74 19.58
CA PHE A 448 -6.45 -2.51 19.90
C PHE A 448 -5.78 -1.71 18.78
N GLY A 449 -4.72 -0.97 19.14
CA GLY A 449 -4.02 -0.10 18.20
C GLY A 449 -4.90 1.06 17.73
N SER A 450 -4.84 1.36 16.43
CA SER A 450 -5.65 2.41 15.80
C SER A 450 -7.08 1.98 15.47
N ALA A 451 -7.46 0.72 15.69
CA ALA A 451 -8.80 0.24 15.35
C ALA A 451 -9.87 0.97 16.19
N GLY A 452 -10.75 1.72 15.52
CA GLY A 452 -11.82 2.49 16.16
C GLY A 452 -12.88 1.61 16.85
N PHE A 453 -13.47 2.08 17.96
CA PHE A 453 -14.58 1.40 18.61
C PHE A 453 -15.92 1.98 18.14
N PHE A 454 -16.68 1.19 17.37
CA PHE A 454 -17.93 1.65 16.75
C PHE A 454 -19.21 1.16 17.45
N GLY A 455 -19.06 0.30 18.46
CA GLY A 455 -20.14 -0.21 19.29
C GLY A 455 -20.02 -1.70 19.62
N SER A 456 -20.90 -2.21 20.47
CA SER A 456 -20.82 -3.57 20.97
C SER A 456 -22.20 -4.10 21.33
N ARG A 457 -22.38 -5.41 21.27
CA ARG A 457 -23.58 -6.10 21.77
C ARG A 457 -23.38 -6.70 23.16
N GLY A 458 -22.15 -6.63 23.68
CA GLY A 458 -21.80 -7.08 25.02
C GLY A 458 -22.71 -6.47 26.09
N GLY A 459 -23.19 -7.32 27.00
CA GLY A 459 -24.12 -6.93 28.06
C GLY A 459 -25.61 -6.89 27.64
N GLN A 460 -25.92 -7.12 26.37
CA GLN A 460 -27.29 -7.26 25.88
C GLN A 460 -27.63 -8.73 25.60
N ALA A 461 -28.87 -9.13 25.89
CA ALA A 461 -29.32 -10.48 25.57
C ALA A 461 -29.36 -10.69 24.05
N LEU A 462 -28.77 -11.80 23.62
CA LEU A 462 -28.77 -12.27 22.23
C LEU A 462 -29.65 -13.52 22.10
N ASN A 463 -30.36 -13.65 20.97
CA ASN A 463 -31.13 -14.86 20.67
C ASN A 463 -30.22 -16.04 20.35
N ALA A 464 -29.07 -15.77 19.74
CA ALA A 464 -28.04 -16.75 19.41
C ALA A 464 -26.65 -16.11 19.54
N PRO A 465 -25.60 -16.89 19.86
CA PRO A 465 -24.26 -16.35 20.03
C PRO A 465 -23.73 -15.77 18.72
N ILE A 466 -22.90 -14.72 18.84
CA ILE A 466 -22.04 -14.24 17.75
C ILE A 466 -21.02 -15.33 17.43
N VAL A 467 -20.79 -15.55 16.14
CA VAL A 467 -19.82 -16.53 15.62
C VAL A 467 -18.81 -15.91 14.66
N GLY A 468 -18.98 -14.65 14.26
CA GLY A 468 -18.01 -13.95 13.43
C GLY A 468 -18.22 -12.45 13.37
N MET A 469 -17.22 -11.76 12.84
CA MET A 469 -17.29 -10.34 12.49
C MET A 469 -16.61 -10.09 11.13
N ALA A 470 -17.02 -9.03 10.46
CA ALA A 470 -16.38 -8.55 9.24
C ALA A 470 -16.24 -7.02 9.31
N PRO A 471 -15.08 -6.46 8.98
CA PRO A 471 -14.90 -5.01 8.87
C PRO A 471 -15.62 -4.47 7.63
N ALA A 472 -16.14 -3.24 7.72
CA ALA A 472 -16.55 -2.50 6.53
C ALA A 472 -15.31 -2.11 5.72
N PRO A 473 -15.33 -2.22 4.38
CA PRO A 473 -14.13 -1.97 3.56
C PRO A 473 -13.56 -0.54 3.69
N ASP A 474 -14.42 0.44 3.96
CA ASP A 474 -14.04 1.85 4.19
C ASP A 474 -13.42 2.10 5.58
N GLY A 475 -13.49 1.13 6.48
CA GLY A 475 -12.94 1.22 7.84
C GLY A 475 -13.80 1.97 8.85
N GLY A 476 -14.96 2.49 8.43
CA GLY A 476 -15.83 3.29 9.30
C GLY A 476 -16.75 2.45 10.21
N GLY A 477 -16.66 1.11 10.14
CA GLY A 477 -17.51 0.23 10.93
C GLY A 477 -17.23 -1.26 10.78
N TYR A 478 -18.15 -2.07 11.33
CA TYR A 478 -18.14 -3.53 11.20
C TYR A 478 -19.52 -4.16 11.36
N TRP A 479 -19.64 -5.38 10.84
CA TRP A 479 -20.77 -6.28 11.04
C TRP A 479 -20.43 -7.38 12.03
N LEU A 480 -21.35 -7.67 12.94
CA LEU A 480 -21.33 -8.87 13.78
C LEU A 480 -22.42 -9.82 13.31
N MET A 481 -22.10 -11.11 13.29
CA MET A 481 -23.02 -12.14 12.83
C MET A 481 -23.24 -13.20 13.89
N ALA A 482 -24.53 -13.45 14.17
CA ALA A 482 -25.01 -14.49 15.07
C ALA A 482 -25.31 -15.79 14.30
N SER A 483 -25.17 -16.92 15.00
CA SER A 483 -25.43 -18.26 14.44
C SER A 483 -26.87 -18.50 13.96
N ASP A 484 -27.84 -17.68 14.39
CA ASP A 484 -29.22 -17.67 13.86
C ASP A 484 -29.37 -16.82 12.58
N GLY A 485 -28.25 -16.32 12.05
CA GLY A 485 -28.20 -15.42 10.90
C GLY A 485 -28.59 -13.98 11.20
N GLY A 486 -28.73 -13.62 12.48
CA GLY A 486 -28.85 -12.23 12.92
C GLY A 486 -27.59 -11.44 12.61
N VAL A 487 -27.73 -10.30 11.92
CA VAL A 487 -26.62 -9.37 11.66
C VAL A 487 -26.84 -8.05 12.42
N PHE A 488 -25.77 -7.54 13.03
CA PHE A 488 -25.70 -6.24 13.68
C PHE A 488 -24.63 -5.40 12.99
N ASN A 489 -24.95 -4.17 12.59
CA ASN A 489 -23.99 -3.23 12.00
C ASN A 489 -23.67 -2.11 13.00
N TYR A 490 -22.42 -1.66 12.98
CA TYR A 490 -21.90 -0.60 13.84
C TYR A 490 -21.06 0.38 13.02
N GLY A 491 -21.04 1.65 13.44
CA GLY A 491 -20.40 2.72 12.69
C GLY A 491 -21.25 3.16 11.49
N ASP A 492 -20.59 3.44 10.37
CA ASP A 492 -21.24 3.72 9.08
C ASP A 492 -21.46 2.47 8.21
N ALA A 493 -21.04 1.28 8.70
CA ALA A 493 -21.23 0.01 8.00
C ALA A 493 -22.70 -0.17 7.60
N GLY A 494 -22.97 -0.17 6.30
CA GLY A 494 -24.32 -0.31 5.73
C GLY A 494 -25.01 -1.60 6.17
N PHE A 495 -26.33 -1.59 6.41
CA PHE A 495 -27.07 -2.81 6.72
C PHE A 495 -27.63 -3.46 5.45
N HIS A 496 -27.15 -4.65 5.10
CA HIS A 496 -27.49 -5.34 3.84
C HIS A 496 -28.47 -6.51 4.03
N GLY A 497 -29.09 -6.62 5.20
CA GLY A 497 -30.10 -7.62 5.52
C GLY A 497 -29.66 -8.63 6.57
N SER A 498 -30.62 -9.38 7.12
CA SER A 498 -30.40 -10.34 8.19
C SER A 498 -31.33 -11.53 7.99
N MET A 499 -30.84 -12.72 8.34
CA MET A 499 -31.65 -13.94 8.39
C MET A 499 -32.26 -14.18 9.77
N GLY A 500 -31.97 -13.33 10.76
CA GLY A 500 -32.55 -13.42 12.10
C GLY A 500 -34.09 -13.49 12.05
N GLY A 501 -34.64 -14.47 12.78
CA GLY A 501 -36.07 -14.75 12.79
C GLY A 501 -36.59 -15.59 11.62
N LYS A 502 -35.73 -15.99 10.67
CA LYS A 502 -36.05 -16.98 9.65
C LYS A 502 -35.55 -18.36 10.08
N THR A 503 -36.27 -19.41 9.69
CA THR A 503 -35.81 -20.79 9.88
C THR A 503 -34.67 -21.07 8.91
N LEU A 504 -33.48 -21.32 9.44
CA LEU A 504 -32.31 -21.76 8.68
C LEU A 504 -32.24 -23.29 8.61
N ALA A 505 -31.68 -23.82 7.52
CA ALA A 505 -31.43 -25.26 7.38
C ALA A 505 -30.28 -25.73 8.30
N ALA A 506 -29.33 -24.85 8.59
CA ALA A 506 -28.24 -25.03 9.53
C ALA A 506 -27.82 -23.66 10.11
N PRO A 507 -27.15 -23.60 11.27
CA PRO A 507 -26.60 -22.36 11.80
C PRO A 507 -25.60 -21.73 10.84
N ILE A 508 -25.56 -20.39 10.79
CA ILE A 508 -24.49 -19.66 10.09
C ILE A 508 -23.18 -19.86 10.85
N VAL A 509 -22.08 -20.01 10.11
CA VAL A 509 -20.73 -20.25 10.64
C VAL A 509 -19.70 -19.23 10.16
N GLY A 510 -20.02 -18.42 9.15
CA GLY A 510 -19.10 -17.42 8.61
C GLY A 510 -19.79 -16.16 8.10
N ILE A 511 -19.05 -15.05 8.19
CA ILE A 511 -19.37 -13.79 7.53
C ILE A 511 -18.12 -13.32 6.78
N ALA A 512 -18.30 -12.83 5.56
CA ALA A 512 -17.23 -12.24 4.77
C ALA A 512 -17.75 -10.99 4.04
N PRO A 513 -17.01 -9.88 4.01
CA PRO A 513 -17.38 -8.72 3.22
C PRO A 513 -17.31 -9.07 1.72
N THR A 514 -18.17 -8.46 0.91
CA THR A 514 -18.06 -8.61 -0.54
C THR A 514 -16.87 -7.80 -1.06
N PRO A 515 -16.11 -8.28 -2.07
CA PRO A 515 -14.96 -7.56 -2.61
C PRO A 515 -15.27 -6.19 -3.24
N ASP A 516 -16.54 -5.95 -3.58
CA ASP A 516 -17.03 -4.69 -4.15
C ASP A 516 -17.53 -3.70 -3.07
N GLY A 517 -17.50 -4.08 -1.80
CA GLY A 517 -18.06 -3.31 -0.69
C GLY A 517 -19.58 -3.16 -0.69
N GLY A 518 -20.28 -3.90 -1.55
CA GLY A 518 -21.75 -3.91 -1.66
C GLY A 518 -22.47 -4.65 -0.53
N GLY A 519 -21.76 -5.29 0.41
CA GLY A 519 -22.34 -5.94 1.59
C GLY A 519 -21.50 -7.11 2.11
N TYR A 520 -22.18 -8.22 2.47
CA TYR A 520 -21.55 -9.41 3.04
C TYR A 520 -22.24 -10.72 2.62
N TRP A 521 -21.45 -11.79 2.61
CA TRP A 521 -21.92 -13.17 2.51
C TRP A 521 -22.10 -13.76 3.91
N LEU A 522 -23.18 -14.53 4.09
CA LEU A 522 -23.39 -15.40 5.25
C LEU A 522 -23.26 -16.85 4.78
N VAL A 523 -22.46 -17.65 5.51
CA VAL A 523 -22.15 -19.05 5.15
C VAL A 523 -22.70 -20.00 6.19
#